data_AF-A0A641CD03-F1
#
_entry.id   AF-A0A641CD03-F1
#
_cell.length_a   1.000
_cell.length_b   1.000
_cell.length_c   1.000
_cell.angle_alpha   90.00
_cell.angle_beta   90.00
_cell.angle_gamma   90.00
#
_symmetry.space_group_name_H-M   'P 1'
#
loop_
_entity.id
_entity.type
_entity.pdbx_description
1 polymer ?
#
loop_
_entity_poly.entity_id
_entity_poly.type
_entity_poly.pdbx_seq_one_letter_code
_entity_poly.pdbx_strand_id
1 'polypeptide(L)'
;LWDRSIILKDDEKREEFRWIQYRAQYAKGEARAQITFSDAVMPYLTQLQGQFTRVVIKNISRLSRSYSIRIYELLQQFRSTGERIIALDDFRSMLDIEHKYQTYKSLNQQLLRPCIDELNKKSDLAVTVETIKKGRTVVALHFRFKEDKQIKMTI
;
A
#
# COMPACT_ATOMS: atom_id res chain seq x y z
N LEU A 1 13.02 -7.67 -7.02
CA LEU A 1 11.93 -8.44 -7.66
C LEU A 1 12.34 -9.87 -7.97
N TRP A 2 13.55 -10.12 -8.47
CA TRP A 2 14.06 -11.48 -8.78
C TRP A 2 13.87 -12.50 -7.63
N ASP A 3 14.31 -12.14 -6.42
CA ASP A 3 14.22 -13.05 -5.27
C ASP A 3 12.84 -13.08 -4.60
N ARG A 4 11.87 -12.28 -5.08
CA ARG A 4 10.52 -12.22 -4.52
C ARG A 4 9.55 -13.09 -5.31
N SER A 5 8.53 -13.60 -4.62
CA SER A 5 7.39 -14.31 -5.19
C SER A 5 6.08 -13.62 -4.82
N ILE A 6 5.02 -13.98 -5.54
CA ILE A 6 3.64 -13.69 -5.21
C ILE A 6 3.05 -15.01 -4.73
N ILE A 7 2.35 -14.95 -3.60
CA ILE A 7 1.63 -16.09 -3.05
C ILE A 7 0.15 -15.75 -3.12
N LEU A 8 -0.61 -16.56 -3.85
CA LEU A 8 -2.07 -16.52 -3.83
C LEU A 8 -2.57 -17.67 -2.99
N LYS A 9 -3.49 -17.37 -2.08
CA LYS A 9 -4.15 -18.35 -1.22
C LYS A 9 -5.64 -18.17 -1.37
N ASP A 10 -6.30 -19.27 -1.70
CA ASP A 10 -7.74 -19.47 -1.60
C ASP A 10 -8.00 -20.65 -0.64
N ASP A 11 -9.25 -20.87 -0.24
CA ASP A 11 -9.63 -21.93 0.70
C ASP A 11 -9.20 -23.33 0.22
N GLU A 12 -9.05 -23.53 -1.09
CA GLU A 12 -8.69 -24.82 -1.71
C GLU A 12 -7.26 -24.89 -2.25
N LYS A 13 -6.58 -23.75 -2.51
CA LYS A 13 -5.31 -23.75 -3.24
C LYS A 13 -4.34 -22.69 -2.77
N ARG A 14 -3.06 -23.08 -2.69
CA ARG A 14 -1.92 -22.17 -2.55
C ARG A 14 -1.09 -22.21 -3.81
N GLU A 15 -0.96 -21.07 -4.47
CA GLU A 15 -0.09 -20.89 -5.63
C GLU A 15 1.04 -19.92 -5.29
N GLU A 16 2.24 -20.21 -5.79
CA GLU A 16 3.40 -19.35 -5.65
C GLU A 16 4.08 -19.19 -7.00
N PHE A 17 4.28 -17.95 -7.45
CA PHE A 17 4.95 -17.65 -8.71
C PHE A 17 5.88 -16.44 -8.59
N ARG A 18 6.86 -16.35 -9.50
CA ARG A 18 7.86 -15.27 -9.51
C ARG A 18 7.27 -13.98 -10.06
N TRP A 19 7.76 -12.84 -9.57
CA TRP A 19 7.41 -11.53 -10.11
C TRP A 19 7.91 -11.32 -11.55
N ILE A 20 9.14 -11.75 -11.82
CA ILE A 20 9.84 -11.49 -13.09
C ILE A 20 10.42 -12.79 -13.65
N GLN A 21 10.38 -12.94 -14.97
CA GLN A 21 10.86 -14.13 -15.66
C GLN A 21 12.39 -14.13 -15.87
N TYR A 22 12.95 -12.94 -16.07
CA TYR A 22 14.39 -12.73 -16.26
C TYR A 22 14.91 -11.70 -15.26
N ARG A 23 16.22 -11.77 -14.94
CA ARG A 23 16.89 -10.68 -14.22
C ARG A 23 16.78 -9.39 -15.04
N ALA A 24 16.72 -8.26 -14.34
CA ALA A 24 16.66 -6.95 -14.99
C ALA A 24 17.84 -6.79 -15.96
N GLN A 25 17.55 -6.41 -17.19
CA GLN A 25 18.53 -6.17 -18.23
C GLN A 25 18.84 -4.68 -18.26
N TYR A 26 20.13 -4.34 -18.30
CA TYR A 26 20.60 -2.96 -18.34
C TYR A 26 21.28 -2.72 -19.68
N ALA A 27 20.78 -1.76 -20.45
CA ALA A 27 21.45 -1.34 -21.68
C ALA A 27 22.70 -0.53 -21.31
N LYS A 28 23.88 -0.98 -21.74
CA LYS A 28 25.14 -0.30 -21.38
C LYS A 28 25.22 1.05 -22.11
N GLY A 29 25.39 2.13 -21.36
CA GLY A 29 25.50 3.50 -21.91
C GLY A 29 24.17 4.22 -22.09
N GLU A 30 23.05 3.53 -21.89
CA GLU A 30 21.71 4.11 -21.87
C GLU A 30 21.17 3.96 -20.44
N ALA A 31 20.62 5.01 -19.83
CA ALA A 31 20.05 4.95 -18.48
C ALA A 31 18.71 4.19 -18.45
N ARG A 32 18.66 3.01 -19.10
CA ARG A 32 17.47 2.21 -19.36
C ARG A 32 17.63 0.82 -18.75
N ALA A 33 16.65 0.46 -17.93
CA ALA A 33 16.45 -0.89 -17.42
C ALA A 33 15.22 -1.53 -18.08
N GLN A 34 15.32 -2.82 -18.40
CA GLN A 34 14.22 -3.62 -18.92
C GLN A 34 13.92 -4.75 -17.94
N ILE A 35 12.62 -4.92 -17.64
CA ILE A 35 12.09 -5.96 -16.75
C ILE A 35 10.97 -6.67 -17.50
N THR A 36 10.96 -8.00 -17.43
CA THR A 36 9.90 -8.84 -18.01
C THR A 36 9.12 -9.49 -16.86
N PHE A 37 7.85 -9.12 -16.71
CA PHE A 37 6.94 -9.78 -15.78
C PHE A 37 6.73 -11.24 -16.20
N SER A 38 6.49 -12.12 -15.23
CA SER A 38 6.15 -13.51 -15.55
C SER A 38 4.74 -13.62 -16.14
N ASP A 39 4.52 -14.61 -17.00
CA ASP A 39 3.21 -14.86 -17.61
C ASP A 39 2.13 -15.11 -16.55
N ALA A 40 2.49 -15.74 -15.43
CA ALA A 40 1.60 -15.96 -14.29
C ALA A 40 1.09 -14.66 -13.64
N VAL A 41 1.84 -13.56 -13.75
CA VAL A 41 1.45 -12.25 -13.21
C VAL A 41 0.48 -11.52 -14.15
N MET A 42 0.55 -11.78 -15.45
CA MET A 42 -0.16 -11.00 -16.47
C MET A 42 -1.68 -10.93 -16.28
N PRO A 43 -2.41 -12.01 -15.90
CA PRO A 43 -3.84 -11.92 -15.63
C PRO A 43 -4.17 -10.88 -14.55
N TYR A 44 -3.36 -10.80 -13.50
CA TYR A 44 -3.56 -9.88 -12.37
C TYR A 44 -3.19 -8.42 -12.69
N LEU A 45 -2.40 -8.20 -13.75
CA LEU A 45 -2.08 -6.86 -14.25
C LEU A 45 -3.01 -6.39 -15.36
N THR A 46 -3.53 -7.31 -16.18
CA THR A 46 -4.25 -6.97 -17.44
C THR A 46 -5.75 -7.25 -17.39
N GLN A 47 -6.23 -8.19 -16.58
CA GLN A 47 -7.67 -8.49 -16.44
C GLN A 47 -8.39 -7.55 -15.45
N LEU A 48 -8.01 -6.28 -15.42
CA LEU A 48 -8.56 -5.23 -14.55
C LEU A 48 -9.87 -4.61 -15.09
N GLN A 49 -10.81 -5.42 -15.59
CA GLN A 49 -12.11 -4.88 -16.02
C GLN A 49 -13.01 -4.63 -14.79
N GLY A 50 -13.11 -3.35 -14.39
CA GLY A 50 -14.20 -2.84 -13.55
C GLY A 50 -13.82 -2.39 -12.13
N GLN A 51 -12.87 -3.04 -11.45
CA GLN A 51 -12.52 -2.74 -10.05
C GLN A 51 -11.04 -2.38 -9.87
N PHE A 52 -10.64 -1.20 -10.34
CA PHE A 52 -9.26 -0.74 -10.18
C PHE A 52 -9.14 0.52 -9.33
N THR A 53 -8.08 0.54 -8.52
CA THR A 53 -7.65 1.73 -7.82
C THR A 53 -6.86 2.61 -8.77
N ARG A 54 -7.45 3.73 -9.18
CA ARG A 54 -6.72 4.75 -9.93
C ARG A 54 -5.89 5.59 -8.97
N VAL A 55 -4.58 5.45 -9.03
CA VAL A 55 -3.64 6.31 -8.30
C VAL A 55 -2.97 7.25 -9.29
N VAL A 56 -3.08 8.55 -9.05
CA VAL A 56 -2.34 9.55 -9.83
C VAL A 56 -0.91 9.59 -9.32
N ILE A 57 0.06 9.24 -10.17
CA ILE A 57 1.49 9.14 -9.79
C ILE A 57 1.98 10.44 -9.12
N LYS A 58 1.54 11.60 -9.60
CA LYS A 58 1.90 12.91 -9.03
C LYS A 58 1.54 13.04 -7.54
N ASN A 59 0.49 12.37 -7.08
CA ASN A 59 0.00 12.45 -5.70
C ASN A 59 0.82 11.59 -4.74
N ILE A 60 1.48 10.54 -5.26
CA ILE A 60 2.35 9.66 -4.47
C ILE A 60 3.84 9.92 -4.68
N SER A 61 4.23 10.66 -5.73
CA SER A 61 5.64 10.86 -6.10
C SER A 61 6.47 11.61 -5.05
N ARG A 62 5.81 12.36 -4.16
CA ARG A 62 6.44 13.09 -3.05
C ARG A 62 6.51 12.27 -1.75
N LEU A 63 5.85 11.12 -1.70
CA LEU A 63 5.90 10.21 -0.55
C LEU A 63 7.25 9.48 -0.54
N SER A 64 7.99 9.62 0.56
CA SER A 64 9.31 9.00 0.71
C SER A 64 9.24 7.63 1.39
N ARG A 65 8.17 7.33 2.12
CA ARG A 65 7.97 6.04 2.78
C ARG A 65 7.12 5.13 1.91
N SER A 66 7.62 3.91 1.67
CA SER A 66 6.86 2.86 0.97
C SER A 66 5.51 2.56 1.63
N TYR A 67 5.46 2.53 2.97
CA TYR A 67 4.21 2.33 3.71
C TYR A 67 3.22 3.48 3.56
N SER A 68 3.68 4.74 3.38
CA SER A 68 2.77 5.86 3.06
C SER A 68 2.10 5.63 1.71
N ILE A 69 2.86 5.22 0.69
CA ILE A 69 2.32 4.90 -0.63
C ILE A 69 1.31 3.76 -0.53
N ARG A 70 1.63 2.70 0.23
CA ARG A 70 0.73 1.57 0.40
C ARG A 70 -0.57 1.94 1.12
N ILE A 71 -0.49 2.75 2.17
CA ILE A 71 -1.68 3.26 2.87
C ILE A 71 -2.50 4.14 1.92
N TYR A 72 -1.87 5.01 1.12
CA TYR A 72 -2.56 5.80 0.10
C TYR A 72 -3.38 4.93 -0.85
N GLU A 73 -2.77 3.88 -1.41
CA GLU A 73 -3.45 2.92 -2.31
C GLU A 73 -4.66 2.28 -1.62
N LEU A 74 -4.50 1.84 -0.37
CA LEU A 74 -5.59 1.26 0.41
C LEU A 74 -6.73 2.26 0.65
N LEU A 75 -6.43 3.53 0.89
CA LEU A 75 -7.49 4.54 1.07
C LEU A 75 -8.16 4.86 -0.27
N GLN A 76 -7.41 4.99 -1.36
CA GLN A 76 -7.96 5.34 -2.67
C GLN A 76 -8.95 4.30 -3.21
N GLN A 77 -8.86 3.03 -2.77
CA GLN A 77 -9.87 2.00 -3.03
C GLN A 77 -11.27 2.39 -2.54
N PHE A 78 -11.34 3.17 -1.46
CA PHE A 78 -12.58 3.60 -0.78
C PHE A 78 -12.84 5.09 -0.99
N ARG A 79 -12.29 5.68 -2.06
CA ARG A 79 -12.45 7.12 -2.33
C ARG A 79 -13.90 7.60 -2.42
N SER A 80 -14.82 6.72 -2.83
CA SER A 80 -16.24 7.04 -2.95
C SER A 80 -16.93 7.21 -1.60
N THR A 81 -16.48 6.50 -0.56
CA THR A 81 -17.03 6.58 0.79
C THR A 81 -16.24 7.56 1.66
N GLY A 82 -14.93 7.69 1.42
CA GLY A 82 -14.03 8.52 2.26
C GLY A 82 -13.74 7.90 3.63
N GLU A 83 -14.09 6.63 3.82
CA GLU A 83 -13.83 5.90 5.06
C GLU A 83 -13.46 4.44 4.79
N ARG A 84 -12.61 3.90 5.65
CA ARG A 84 -12.20 2.49 5.61
C ARG A 84 -11.91 1.98 7.01
N ILE A 85 -12.57 0.90 7.41
CA ILE A 85 -12.28 0.16 8.63
C ILE A 85 -11.47 -1.09 8.25
N ILE A 86 -10.36 -1.32 8.94
CA ILE A 86 -9.47 -2.48 8.70
C ILE A 86 -9.16 -3.13 10.05
N ALA A 87 -9.34 -4.44 10.17
CA ALA A 87 -8.88 -5.17 11.35
C ALA A 87 -7.36 -5.02 11.51
N LEU A 88 -6.87 -4.99 12.75
CA LEU A 88 -5.46 -4.71 13.01
C LEU A 88 -4.54 -5.77 12.39
N ASP A 89 -4.96 -7.03 12.41
CA ASP A 89 -4.21 -8.14 11.83
C ASP A 89 -4.23 -8.09 10.30
N ASP A 90 -5.38 -7.83 9.68
CA ASP A 90 -5.49 -7.61 8.24
C ASP A 90 -4.61 -6.45 7.76
N PHE A 91 -4.58 -5.34 8.53
CA PHE A 91 -3.71 -4.21 8.22
C PHE A 91 -2.24 -4.60 8.22
N ARG A 92 -1.82 -5.48 9.13
CA ARG A 92 -0.44 -6.00 9.16
C ARG A 92 -0.15 -6.87 7.94
N SER A 93 -1.06 -7.76 7.58
CA SER A 93 -0.90 -8.62 6.41
C SER A 93 -0.92 -7.85 5.09
N MET A 94 -1.79 -6.84 4.96
CA MET A 94 -1.83 -5.97 3.77
C MET A 94 -0.54 -5.15 3.57
N LEU A 95 0.24 -4.97 4.63
CA LEU A 95 1.52 -4.25 4.62
C LEU A 95 2.74 -5.18 4.70
N ASP A 96 2.57 -6.51 4.82
CA ASP A 96 3.66 -7.48 5.00
C ASP A 96 4.54 -7.15 6.23
N ILE A 97 3.89 -6.94 7.38
CA ILE A 97 4.52 -6.54 8.65
C ILE A 97 4.04 -7.36 9.86
N GLU A 98 3.49 -8.55 9.68
CA GLU A 98 3.02 -9.45 10.74
C GLU A 98 4.11 -9.72 11.78
N HIS A 99 5.37 -9.81 11.34
CA HIS A 99 6.51 -10.05 12.20
C HIS A 99 7.16 -8.77 12.76
N LYS A 100 6.69 -7.59 12.35
CA LYS A 100 7.23 -6.28 12.77
C LYS A 100 6.24 -5.54 13.67
N TYR A 101 6.77 -4.63 14.50
CA TYR A 101 5.95 -3.74 15.32
C TYR A 101 4.92 -4.49 16.17
N GLN A 102 5.33 -5.52 16.91
CA GLN A 102 4.44 -6.49 17.58
C GLN A 102 3.36 -5.84 18.47
N THR A 103 3.71 -4.72 19.12
CA THR A 103 2.74 -3.96 19.91
C THR A 103 2.09 -2.85 19.08
N TYR A 104 0.83 -2.54 19.37
CA TYR A 104 0.16 -1.37 18.77
C TYR A 104 0.93 -0.08 19.04
N LYS A 105 1.55 0.07 20.23
CA LYS A 105 2.38 1.24 20.56
C LYS A 105 3.53 1.43 19.56
N SER A 106 4.27 0.36 19.27
CA SER A 106 5.37 0.37 18.31
C SER A 106 4.86 0.65 16.89
N LEU A 107 3.77 -0.02 16.47
CA LEU A 107 3.15 0.20 15.16
C LEU A 107 2.73 1.67 14.98
N ASN A 108 2.07 2.22 16.00
CA ASN A 108 1.56 3.58 15.97
C ASN A 108 2.70 4.62 15.91
N GLN A 109 3.73 4.44 16.73
CA GLN A 109 4.84 5.39 16.82
C GLN A 109 5.75 5.35 15.59
N GLN A 110 6.05 4.16 15.07
CA GLN A 110 7.09 3.98 14.05
C GLN A 110 6.56 3.93 12.62
N LEU A 111 5.29 3.54 12.44
CA LEU A 111 4.68 3.39 11.12
C LEU A 111 3.45 4.27 10.95
N LEU A 112 2.41 4.10 11.77
CA LEU A 112 1.11 4.73 11.51
C LEU A 112 1.18 6.25 11.57
N ARG A 113 1.62 6.85 12.69
CA ARG A 113 1.71 8.32 12.81
C ARG A 113 2.63 8.93 11.74
N PRO A 114 3.87 8.43 11.53
CA PRO A 114 4.75 8.99 10.49
C PRO A 114 4.16 8.91 9.07
N CYS A 115 3.44 7.82 8.74
CA CYS A 115 2.83 7.70 7.41
C CYS A 115 1.62 8.61 7.26
N ILE A 116 0.75 8.71 8.27
CA ILE A 116 -0.39 9.62 8.25
C ILE A 116 0.07 11.09 8.20
N ASP A 117 1.11 11.45 8.94
CA ASP A 117 1.70 12.79 8.89
C ASP A 117 2.29 13.08 7.50
N GLU A 118 2.94 12.11 6.87
CA GLU A 118 3.49 12.28 5.53
C GLU A 118 2.39 12.44 4.48
N LEU A 119 1.34 11.61 4.51
CA LEU A 119 0.19 11.72 3.61
C LEU A 119 -0.44 13.11 3.69
N ASN A 120 -0.78 13.55 4.90
CA ASN A 120 -1.39 14.87 5.13
C ASN A 120 -0.54 16.06 4.68
N LYS A 121 0.78 15.88 4.56
CA LYS A 121 1.73 16.92 4.15
C LYS A 121 2.06 16.87 2.67
N LYS A 122 2.12 15.68 2.06
CA LYS A 122 2.77 15.48 0.76
C LYS A 122 1.89 14.86 -0.31
N SER A 123 0.70 14.38 0.02
CA SER A 123 -0.28 13.91 -0.98
C SER A 123 -1.48 14.87 -1.07
N ASP A 124 -2.44 14.50 -1.90
CA ASP A 124 -3.75 15.15 -2.05
C ASP A 124 -4.79 14.61 -1.05
N LEU A 125 -4.37 13.96 0.05
CA LEU A 125 -5.30 13.40 1.03
C LEU A 125 -5.18 14.12 2.36
N ALA A 126 -6.31 14.50 2.94
CA ALA A 126 -6.45 14.79 4.36
C ALA A 126 -6.94 13.52 5.05
N VAL A 127 -6.15 12.93 5.94
CA VAL A 127 -6.39 11.61 6.55
C VAL A 127 -6.36 11.70 8.07
N THR A 128 -7.35 11.09 8.73
CA THR A 128 -7.33 10.81 10.16
C THR A 128 -7.48 9.31 10.39
N VAL A 129 -6.95 8.83 11.51
CA VAL A 129 -7.06 7.43 11.92
C VAL A 129 -7.41 7.34 13.39
N GLU A 130 -8.42 6.53 13.68
CA GLU A 130 -8.90 6.23 15.02
C GLU A 130 -8.81 4.73 15.32
N THR A 131 -8.68 4.39 16.59
CA THR A 131 -8.62 2.99 17.02
C THR A 131 -10.00 2.51 17.47
N ILE A 132 -10.43 1.36 16.97
CA ILE A 132 -11.55 0.61 17.53
C ILE A 132 -10.98 -0.38 18.55
N LYS A 133 -11.54 -0.38 19.77
CA LYS A 133 -11.06 -1.20 20.88
C LYS A 133 -12.11 -2.21 21.33
N LYS A 134 -11.63 -3.40 21.72
CA LYS A 134 -12.40 -4.39 22.48
C LYS A 134 -11.77 -4.47 23.87
N GLY A 135 -12.39 -3.81 24.85
CA GLY A 135 -11.77 -3.57 26.15
C GLY A 135 -10.52 -2.71 26.04
N ARG A 136 -9.38 -3.22 26.51
CA ARG A 136 -8.08 -2.51 26.47
C ARG A 136 -7.32 -2.72 25.16
N THR A 137 -7.75 -3.68 24.33
CA THR A 137 -7.03 -4.10 23.12
C THR A 137 -7.56 -3.35 21.90
N VAL A 138 -6.66 -2.82 21.07
CA VAL A 138 -7.00 -2.26 19.75
C VAL A 138 -7.23 -3.42 18.79
N VAL A 139 -8.40 -3.47 18.17
CA VAL A 139 -8.81 -4.55 17.26
C VAL A 139 -8.90 -4.11 15.80
N ALA A 140 -9.11 -2.82 15.55
CA ALA A 140 -9.19 -2.28 14.19
C ALA A 140 -8.76 -0.81 14.12
N LEU A 141 -8.44 -0.38 12.90
CA LEU A 141 -8.15 0.99 12.52
C LEU A 141 -9.32 1.52 11.68
N HIS A 142 -9.83 2.68 12.06
CA HIS A 142 -10.84 3.41 11.30
C HIS A 142 -10.18 4.63 10.66
N PHE A 143 -9.97 4.56 9.35
CA PHE A 143 -9.47 5.66 8.54
C PHE A 143 -10.64 6.50 8.02
N ARG A 144 -10.52 7.82 8.15
CA ARG A 144 -11.38 8.78 7.49
C ARG A 144 -10.53 9.72 6.67
N PHE A 145 -10.93 9.97 5.43
CA PHE A 145 -10.12 10.73 4.50
C PHE A 145 -10.96 11.44 3.44
N LYS A 146 -10.39 12.52 2.92
CA LYS A 146 -10.96 13.25 1.78
C LYS A 146 -9.85 13.74 0.87
N GLU A 147 -10.16 13.87 -0.40
CA GLU A 147 -9.29 14.53 -1.37
C GLU A 147 -9.25 16.03 -1.06
N ASP A 148 -8.06 16.52 -0.75
CA ASP A 148 -7.76 17.93 -0.61
C ASP A 148 -7.26 18.41 -1.98
N LYS A 149 -8.07 19.23 -2.67
CA LYS A 149 -7.81 19.66 -4.07
C LYS A 149 -6.48 20.42 -4.22
N GLN A 150 -5.84 20.81 -3.12
CA GLN A 150 -4.56 21.49 -3.10
C GLN A 150 -3.51 20.61 -2.42
N ILE A 151 -2.57 20.07 -3.22
CA ILE A 151 -1.34 19.48 -2.65
C ILE A 151 -0.65 20.61 -1.87
N LYS A 152 -0.53 20.44 -0.56
CA LYS A 152 0.12 21.41 0.30
C LYS A 152 1.58 21.58 -0.17
N MET A 153 1.86 22.71 -0.80
CA MET A 153 3.23 23.08 -1.13
C MET A 153 3.88 23.58 0.15
N THR A 154 4.60 22.71 0.84
CA THR A 154 5.59 23.17 1.82
C THR A 154 6.78 23.68 1.03
N ILE A 155 6.95 25.01 1.01
CA ILE A 155 8.17 25.69 0.55
C ILE A 155 9.21 25.55 1.65
#